data_AF-A0A7K3HD03-F1
#
_entry.id   AF-A0A7K3HD03-F1
#
_cell.length_a   1.000
_cell.length_b   1.000
_cell.length_c   1.000
_cell.angle_alpha   90.00
_cell.angle_beta   90.00
_cell.angle_gamma   90.00
#
_symmetry.space_group_name_H-M   'P 1'
#
loop_
_entity.id
_entity.type
_entity.pdbx_description
1 polymer ?
#
loop_
_entity_poly.entity_id
_entity_poly.type
_entity_poly.pdbx_seq_one_letter_code
_entity_poly.pdbx_strand_id
1 'polypeptide(L)'
;MTADVTGTAPATPAGAFEALAGTRPRVRRDVLFTETPGGVLFHNADGGFHLTGRAAYRFAALMVPHLAGRNRLGEICEGFGPAQRAMAAELVKTLYERGFARDVPDADTDGPEPGDVSRRFAAQIAYVDHYTDGAPRRFARFRDTRVAVLGEDETARWCALSLVRNGCGHIATTTAFPEVAAEAAESAADGCPVRADRLDPGETAGWAALDGYDVVVVTGPGAEARTHRLLC
;
A
#
# COMPACT_ATOMS: atom_id res chain seq x y z
N MET A 1 5.62 53.86 15.15
CA MET A 1 6.30 52.56 15.01
C MET A 1 5.26 51.59 14.48
N THR A 2 5.03 51.65 13.17
CA THR A 2 4.01 50.87 12.45
C THR A 2 4.67 49.58 11.98
N ALA A 3 4.15 48.45 12.46
CA ALA A 3 4.56 47.12 12.02
C ALA A 3 4.02 46.86 10.61
N ASP A 4 4.93 46.53 9.69
CA ASP A 4 4.63 46.14 8.33
C ASP A 4 4.19 44.67 8.33
N VAL A 5 2.98 44.43 7.82
CA VAL A 5 2.41 43.09 7.62
C VAL A 5 2.80 42.66 6.21
N THR A 6 3.84 41.83 6.10
CA THR A 6 4.18 41.15 4.85
C THR A 6 3.06 40.17 4.48
N GLY A 7 2.18 40.60 3.58
CA GLY A 7 1.22 39.74 2.92
C GLY A 7 1.92 38.81 1.93
N THR A 8 1.75 37.50 2.11
CA THR A 8 2.13 36.49 1.12
C THR A 8 1.28 36.70 -0.14
N ALA A 9 1.90 37.16 -1.22
CA ALA A 9 1.22 37.33 -2.51
C ALA A 9 0.66 35.98 -3.01
N PRO A 10 -0.54 35.95 -3.64
CA PRO A 10 -1.07 34.73 -4.22
C PRO A 10 -0.13 34.25 -5.33
N ALA A 11 0.26 32.97 -5.27
CA ALA A 11 1.09 32.34 -6.28
C ALA A 11 0.44 32.50 -7.67
N THR A 12 1.20 33.03 -8.63
CA THR A 12 0.78 33.08 -10.03
C THR A 12 0.48 31.66 -10.52
N PRO A 13 -0.51 31.42 -11.41
CA PRO A 13 -0.85 30.08 -11.90
C PRO A 13 0.35 29.30 -12.48
N ALA A 14 1.36 30.00 -13.02
CA ALA A 14 2.63 29.39 -13.43
C ALA A 14 3.44 28.84 -12.23
N GLY A 15 3.51 29.59 -11.12
CA GLY A 15 4.21 29.16 -9.90
C GLY A 15 3.49 28.04 -9.15
N ALA A 16 2.15 27.96 -9.25
CA ALA A 16 1.40 26.84 -8.70
C ALA A 16 1.72 25.51 -9.42
N PHE A 17 1.91 25.56 -10.75
CA PHE A 17 2.34 24.39 -11.51
C PHE A 17 3.77 24.00 -11.19
N GLU A 18 4.72 24.95 -11.16
CA GLU A 18 6.12 24.64 -10.81
C GLU A 18 6.26 24.01 -9.43
N ALA A 19 5.51 24.49 -8.44
CA ALA A 19 5.51 23.92 -7.09
C ALA A 19 5.01 22.47 -7.05
N LEU A 20 4.10 22.07 -7.96
CA LEU A 20 3.51 20.75 -8.02
C LEU A 20 4.14 19.84 -9.08
N ALA A 21 4.90 20.38 -10.02
CA ALA A 21 5.42 19.65 -11.18
C ALA A 21 6.30 18.46 -10.77
N GLY A 22 7.01 18.58 -9.64
CA GLY A 22 7.82 17.50 -9.09
C GLY A 22 7.02 16.39 -8.38
N THR A 23 5.76 16.64 -8.00
CA THR A 23 4.95 15.68 -7.23
C THR A 23 4.43 14.54 -8.10
N ARG A 24 4.15 13.39 -7.49
CA ARG A 24 3.57 12.19 -8.10
C ARG A 24 2.14 11.98 -7.57
N PRO A 25 1.15 12.71 -8.11
CA PRO A 25 -0.22 12.62 -7.63
C PRO A 25 -0.80 11.22 -7.80
N ARG A 26 -1.32 10.68 -6.70
CA ARG A 26 -2.14 9.45 -6.65
C ARG A 26 -3.51 9.77 -6.08
N VAL A 27 -4.55 9.59 -6.90
CA VAL A 27 -5.95 9.67 -6.45
C VAL A 27 -6.29 8.46 -5.60
N ARG A 28 -7.02 8.66 -4.49
CA ARG A 28 -7.47 7.56 -3.63
C ARG A 28 -8.51 6.70 -4.35
N ARG A 29 -8.56 5.41 -4.02
CA ARG A 29 -9.40 4.42 -4.74
C ARG A 29 -10.90 4.58 -4.51
N ASP A 30 -11.28 5.19 -3.41
CA ASP A 30 -12.68 5.47 -3.02
C ASP A 30 -13.22 6.76 -3.66
N VAL A 31 -12.42 7.45 -4.47
CA VAL A 31 -12.82 8.68 -5.15
C VAL A 31 -13.59 8.36 -6.42
N LEU A 32 -14.82 8.84 -6.47
CA LEU A 32 -15.67 8.86 -7.64
C LEU A 32 -15.76 10.29 -8.16
N PHE A 33 -15.92 10.44 -9.47
CA PHE A 33 -16.19 11.72 -10.08
C PHE A 33 -17.33 11.63 -11.10
N THR A 34 -18.20 12.64 -11.12
CA THR A 34 -19.41 12.65 -11.96
C THR A 34 -19.59 14.01 -12.62
N GLU A 35 -20.04 14.00 -13.88
CA GLU A 35 -20.38 15.22 -14.61
C GLU A 35 -21.58 15.92 -13.96
N THR A 36 -21.51 17.24 -13.83
CA THR A 36 -22.60 18.08 -13.36
C THR A 36 -22.84 19.22 -14.36
N PRO A 37 -24.02 19.87 -14.36
CA PRO A 37 -24.28 21.01 -15.26
C PRO A 37 -23.26 22.15 -15.14
N GLY A 38 -22.58 22.27 -13.99
CA GLY A 38 -21.57 23.29 -13.72
C GLY A 38 -20.12 22.83 -13.85
N GLY A 39 -19.84 21.54 -14.10
CA GLY A 39 -18.49 20.99 -14.14
C GLY A 39 -18.42 19.52 -13.68
N VAL A 40 -17.67 19.24 -12.62
CA VAL A 40 -17.49 17.88 -12.08
C VAL A 40 -17.58 17.87 -10.55
N LEU A 41 -18.26 16.86 -10.02
CA LEU A 41 -18.30 16.55 -8.59
C LEU A 41 -17.32 15.41 -8.31
N PHE A 42 -16.39 15.63 -7.39
CA PHE A 42 -15.60 14.56 -6.77
C PHE A 42 -16.23 14.19 -5.44
N HIS A 43 -16.38 12.90 -5.14
CA HIS A 43 -16.93 12.45 -3.87
C HIS A 43 -16.40 11.08 -3.45
N ASN A 44 -16.37 10.85 -2.14
CA ASN A 44 -16.10 9.56 -1.50
C ASN A 44 -17.07 9.38 -0.31
N ALA A 45 -16.79 8.43 0.59
CA ALA A 45 -17.61 8.20 1.77
C ALA A 45 -17.56 9.36 2.79
N ASP A 46 -16.49 10.16 2.80
CA ASP A 46 -16.24 11.22 3.78
C ASP A 46 -16.79 12.58 3.33
N GLY A 47 -17.07 12.75 2.03
CA GLY A 47 -17.62 13.99 1.48
C GLY A 47 -17.34 14.18 0.00
N GLY A 48 -17.44 15.42 -0.48
CA GLY A 48 -17.21 15.75 -1.88
C GLY A 48 -16.98 17.24 -2.13
N PHE A 49 -16.46 17.57 -3.32
CA PHE A 49 -16.28 18.94 -3.77
C PHE A 49 -16.59 19.10 -5.26
N HIS A 50 -17.06 20.29 -5.64
CA HIS A 50 -17.31 20.65 -7.03
C HIS A 50 -16.13 21.42 -7.62
N LEU A 51 -15.66 20.98 -8.79
CA LEU A 51 -14.82 21.78 -9.67
C LEU A 51 -15.71 22.40 -10.74
N THR A 52 -15.77 23.74 -10.78
CA THR A 52 -16.61 24.46 -11.72
C THR A 52 -15.88 24.72 -13.03
N GLY A 53 -16.61 24.66 -14.14
CA GLY A 53 -16.09 24.95 -15.48
C GLY A 53 -16.66 24.01 -16.54
N ARG A 54 -17.02 24.57 -17.70
CA ARG A 54 -17.60 23.80 -18.83
C ARG A 54 -16.70 22.68 -19.35
N ALA A 55 -15.39 22.80 -19.20
CA ALA A 55 -14.41 21.78 -19.61
C ALA A 55 -13.93 20.91 -18.44
N ALA A 56 -14.39 21.17 -17.20
CA ALA A 56 -13.85 20.57 -15.99
C ALA A 56 -13.99 19.04 -15.99
N TYR A 57 -15.17 18.52 -16.34
CA TYR A 57 -15.39 17.07 -16.41
C TYR A 57 -14.51 16.39 -17.45
N ARG A 58 -14.46 16.93 -18.67
CA ARG A 58 -13.60 16.37 -19.74
C ARG A 58 -12.13 16.39 -19.33
N PHE A 59 -11.67 17.46 -18.70
CA PHE A 59 -10.30 17.57 -18.25
C PHE A 59 -10.00 16.59 -17.11
N ALA A 60 -10.90 16.46 -16.13
CA ALA A 60 -10.77 15.46 -15.06
C ALA A 60 -10.73 14.04 -15.61
N ALA A 61 -11.63 13.70 -16.56
CA ALA A 61 -11.66 12.39 -17.20
C ALA A 61 -10.37 12.06 -17.96
N LEU A 62 -9.68 13.06 -18.50
CA LEU A 62 -8.37 12.90 -19.13
C LEU A 62 -7.25 12.77 -18.10
N MET A 63 -7.24 13.60 -17.06
CA MET A 63 -6.13 13.67 -16.10
C MET A 63 -6.15 12.53 -15.08
N VAL A 64 -7.30 12.28 -14.43
CA VAL A 64 -7.44 11.37 -13.29
C VAL A 64 -6.86 9.96 -13.54
N PRO A 65 -7.06 9.33 -14.72
CA PRO A 65 -6.45 8.02 -15.02
C PRO A 65 -4.92 8.00 -14.95
N HIS A 66 -4.26 9.14 -15.18
CA HIS A 66 -2.81 9.28 -15.12
C HIS A 66 -2.30 9.65 -13.72
N LEU A 67 -3.17 10.09 -12.81
CA LEU A 67 -2.86 10.40 -11.41
C LEU A 67 -2.81 9.12 -10.56
N ALA A 68 -1.94 8.19 -10.97
CA ALA A 68 -1.78 6.87 -10.34
C ALA A 68 -0.58 6.80 -9.38
N GLY A 69 0.14 7.91 -9.19
CA GLY A 69 1.39 7.97 -8.40
C GLY A 69 2.64 7.49 -9.14
N ARG A 70 2.53 7.11 -10.42
CA ARG A 70 3.64 6.54 -11.22
C ARG A 70 4.44 7.59 -12.00
N ASN A 71 3.82 8.69 -12.39
CA ASN A 71 4.43 9.75 -13.17
C ASN A 71 4.39 11.05 -12.37
N ARG A 72 5.39 11.91 -12.54
CA ARG A 72 5.36 13.26 -11.98
C ARG A 72 4.33 14.11 -12.72
N LEU A 73 3.74 15.10 -12.06
CA LEU A 73 2.78 16.00 -12.69
C LEU A 73 3.38 16.72 -13.91
N GLY A 74 4.66 17.08 -13.82
CA GLY A 74 5.41 17.67 -14.93
C GLY A 74 5.44 16.79 -16.17
N GLU A 75 5.65 15.48 -16.00
CA GLU A 75 5.69 14.48 -17.07
C GLU A 75 4.30 14.30 -17.69
N ILE A 76 3.25 14.21 -16.87
CA ILE A 76 1.86 14.09 -17.35
C ILE A 76 1.46 15.32 -18.19
N CYS A 77 1.99 16.49 -17.86
CA CYS A 77 1.72 17.76 -18.54
C CYS A 77 2.77 18.14 -19.59
N GLU A 78 3.62 17.20 -20.02
CA GLU A 78 4.47 17.43 -21.19
C GLU A 78 3.60 17.72 -22.42
N GLY A 79 3.99 18.74 -23.19
CA GLY A 79 3.21 19.22 -24.34
C GLY A 79 1.97 20.06 -24.01
N PHE A 80 1.61 20.24 -22.73
CA PHE A 80 0.49 21.11 -22.35
C PHE A 80 0.88 22.59 -22.45
N GLY A 81 -0.05 23.40 -22.98
CA GLY A 81 0.07 24.86 -22.98
C GLY A 81 -0.11 25.48 -21.59
N PRO A 82 0.22 26.76 -21.39
CA PRO A 82 0.21 27.41 -20.07
C PRO A 82 -1.15 27.32 -19.34
N ALA A 83 -2.26 27.49 -20.06
CA ALA A 83 -3.60 27.40 -19.48
C ALA A 83 -3.95 25.97 -19.02
N GLN A 84 -3.50 24.95 -19.76
CA GLN A 84 -3.73 23.54 -19.40
C GLN A 84 -2.88 23.13 -18.19
N ARG A 85 -1.63 23.61 -18.11
CA ARG A 85 -0.77 23.43 -16.94
C ARG A 85 -1.35 24.07 -15.69
N ALA A 86 -1.88 25.29 -15.80
CA ALA A 86 -2.57 25.95 -14.70
C ALA A 86 -3.80 25.15 -14.22
N MET A 87 -4.60 24.62 -15.16
CA MET A 87 -5.76 23.79 -14.83
C MET A 87 -5.37 22.45 -14.19
N ALA A 88 -4.26 21.83 -14.63
CA ALA A 88 -3.70 20.63 -14.02
C ALA A 88 -3.23 20.89 -12.58
N ALA A 89 -2.52 22.00 -12.37
CA ALA A 89 -2.04 22.42 -11.05
C ALA A 89 -3.22 22.65 -10.09
N GLU A 90 -4.25 23.40 -10.51
CA GLU A 90 -5.42 23.66 -9.67
C GLU A 90 -6.21 22.38 -9.34
N LEU A 91 -6.33 21.45 -10.31
CA LEU A 91 -6.96 20.16 -10.04
C LEU A 91 -6.18 19.36 -8.98
N VAL A 92 -4.88 19.17 -9.17
CA VAL A 92 -4.04 18.39 -8.25
C VAL A 92 -3.97 19.05 -6.88
N LYS A 93 -3.81 20.37 -6.84
CA LYS A 93 -3.85 21.16 -5.61
C LYS A 93 -5.14 20.93 -4.84
N THR A 94 -6.29 21.07 -5.51
CA THR A 94 -7.61 20.86 -4.87
C THR A 94 -7.76 19.43 -4.36
N LEU A 95 -7.30 18.44 -5.14
CA LEU A 95 -7.33 17.03 -4.72
C LEU A 95 -6.45 16.79 -3.47
N TYR A 96 -5.28 17.41 -3.37
CA TYR A 96 -4.42 17.33 -2.18
C TYR A 96 -5.03 18.03 -0.97
N GLU A 97 -5.47 19.28 -1.11
CA GLU A 97 -6.07 20.07 -0.04
C GLU A 97 -7.30 19.38 0.57
N ARG A 98 -8.06 18.65 -0.26
CA ARG A 98 -9.26 17.94 0.14
C ARG A 98 -9.01 16.47 0.54
N GLY A 99 -7.76 16.00 0.46
CA GLY A 99 -7.40 14.62 0.80
C GLY A 99 -7.95 13.56 -0.16
N PHE A 100 -8.29 13.94 -1.40
CA PHE A 100 -8.73 13.05 -2.48
C PHE A 100 -7.55 12.47 -3.28
N ALA A 101 -6.40 13.14 -3.25
CA ALA A 101 -5.14 12.60 -3.75
C ALA A 101 -4.03 12.86 -2.73
N ARG A 102 -2.91 12.15 -2.91
CA ARG A 102 -1.67 12.37 -2.16
C ARG A 102 -0.47 12.35 -3.09
N ASP A 103 0.60 13.02 -2.67
CA ASP A 103 1.90 12.92 -3.32
C ASP A 103 2.57 11.60 -2.91
N VAL A 104 3.02 10.82 -3.89
CA VAL A 104 3.72 9.55 -3.64
C VAL A 104 5.22 9.83 -3.48
N PRO A 105 5.83 9.56 -2.32
CA PRO A 105 7.26 9.74 -2.11
C PRO A 105 8.10 8.90 -3.10
N ASP A 106 9.27 9.41 -3.52
CA ASP A 106 10.14 8.67 -4.44
C ASP A 106 10.57 7.29 -3.90
N ALA A 107 10.67 7.13 -2.58
CA ALA A 107 10.96 5.85 -1.93
C ALA A 107 9.84 4.79 -2.12
N ASP A 108 8.63 5.21 -2.48
CA ASP A 108 7.49 4.33 -2.75
C ASP A 108 7.39 3.95 -4.23
N THR A 109 8.12 4.65 -5.12
CA THR A 109 8.27 4.26 -6.53
C THR A 109 9.34 3.19 -6.76
N ASP A 110 10.27 3.02 -5.83
CA ASP A 110 11.25 1.92 -5.80
C ASP A 110 10.64 0.60 -5.24
N GLY A 111 9.32 0.44 -5.34
CA GLY A 111 8.66 -0.82 -5.02
C GLY A 111 9.24 -1.97 -5.88
N PRO A 112 9.15 -3.24 -5.43
CA PRO A 112 9.64 -4.35 -6.23
C PRO A 112 9.07 -4.28 -7.64
N GLU A 113 9.96 -4.33 -8.65
CA GLU A 113 9.60 -4.35 -10.07
C GLU A 113 8.42 -5.31 -10.33
N PRO A 114 7.57 -5.02 -11.34
CA PRO A 114 6.49 -5.93 -11.72
C PRO A 114 7.03 -7.35 -11.90
N GLY A 115 6.52 -8.28 -11.10
CA GLY A 115 6.91 -9.68 -11.12
C GLY A 115 5.77 -10.57 -10.61
N ASP A 116 5.98 -11.87 -10.64
CA ASP A 116 4.96 -12.86 -10.25
C ASP A 116 4.38 -12.60 -8.86
N VAL A 117 5.22 -12.18 -7.91
CA VAL A 117 4.80 -11.81 -6.55
C VAL A 117 3.84 -10.63 -6.55
N SER A 118 4.21 -9.53 -7.23
CA SER A 118 3.36 -8.34 -7.33
C SER A 118 2.05 -8.63 -8.05
N ARG A 119 2.06 -9.53 -9.04
CA ARG A 119 0.86 -10.00 -9.76
C ARG A 119 -0.05 -10.82 -8.85
N ARG A 120 0.49 -11.87 -8.19
CA ARG A 120 -0.27 -12.79 -7.34
C ARG A 120 -0.90 -12.07 -6.15
N PHE A 121 -0.16 -11.16 -5.52
CA PHE A 121 -0.58 -10.46 -4.31
C PHE A 121 -1.06 -9.03 -4.54
N ALA A 122 -1.49 -8.70 -5.77
CA ALA A 122 -1.97 -7.37 -6.13
C ALA A 122 -3.12 -6.89 -5.24
N ALA A 123 -4.00 -7.80 -4.81
CA ALA A 123 -5.12 -7.51 -3.91
C ALA A 123 -4.66 -7.18 -2.48
N GLN A 124 -3.66 -7.89 -1.95
CA GLN A 124 -3.09 -7.65 -0.63
C GLN A 124 -2.30 -6.33 -0.61
N ILE A 125 -1.49 -6.07 -1.63
CA ILE A 125 -0.75 -4.80 -1.78
C ILE A 125 -1.75 -3.64 -1.90
N ALA A 126 -2.81 -3.82 -2.68
CA ALA A 126 -3.92 -2.88 -2.80
C ALA A 126 -4.61 -2.58 -1.46
N TYR A 127 -4.83 -3.60 -0.64
CA TYR A 127 -5.40 -3.44 0.69
C TYR A 127 -4.48 -2.62 1.59
N VAL A 128 -3.18 -2.92 1.63
CA VAL A 128 -2.20 -2.13 2.41
C VAL A 128 -2.16 -0.68 1.93
N ASP A 129 -2.16 -0.47 0.61
CA ASP A 129 -2.15 0.85 -0.03
C ASP A 129 -3.37 1.72 0.32
N HIS A 130 -4.48 1.08 0.69
CA HIS A 130 -5.67 1.79 1.16
C HIS A 130 -5.47 2.41 2.55
N TYR A 131 -4.66 1.80 3.42
CA TYR A 131 -4.47 2.23 4.80
C TYR A 131 -3.15 2.97 5.04
N THR A 132 -2.11 2.72 4.24
CA THR A 132 -0.80 3.30 4.47
C THR A 132 0.06 3.39 3.20
N ASP A 133 1.00 4.32 3.23
CA ASP A 133 1.97 4.55 2.15
C ASP A 133 3.00 3.41 2.06
N GLY A 134 3.75 3.33 0.95
CA GLY A 134 4.80 2.33 0.77
C GLY A 134 4.31 0.89 0.73
N ALA A 135 3.07 0.65 0.30
CA ALA A 135 2.46 -0.68 0.29
C ALA A 135 3.30 -1.77 -0.39
N PRO A 136 3.95 -1.55 -1.56
CA PRO A 136 4.83 -2.56 -2.15
C PRO A 136 6.02 -2.90 -1.25
N ARG A 137 6.67 -1.91 -0.64
CA ARG A 137 7.79 -2.09 0.28
C ARG A 137 7.37 -2.76 1.58
N ARG A 138 6.22 -2.40 2.14
CA ARG A 138 5.67 -3.02 3.35
C ARG A 138 5.28 -4.48 3.10
N PHE A 139 4.67 -4.75 1.94
CA PHE A 139 4.37 -6.11 1.52
C PHE A 139 5.64 -6.93 1.33
N ALA A 140 6.68 -6.39 0.68
CA ALA A 140 7.97 -7.06 0.54
C ALA A 140 8.57 -7.41 1.91
N ARG A 141 8.58 -6.46 2.87
CA ARG A 141 9.02 -6.72 4.24
C ARG A 141 8.20 -7.82 4.93
N PHE A 142 6.88 -7.83 4.74
CA PHE A 142 6.01 -8.89 5.27
C PHE A 142 6.35 -10.25 4.67
N ARG A 143 6.57 -10.31 3.34
CA ARG A 143 6.98 -11.53 2.64
C ARG A 143 8.31 -12.08 3.16
N ASP A 144 9.26 -11.21 3.48
CA ASP A 144 10.57 -11.58 4.01
C ASP A 144 10.57 -11.94 5.51
N THR A 145 9.43 -11.73 6.19
CA THR A 145 9.28 -12.07 7.62
C THR A 145 9.22 -13.59 7.80
N ARG A 146 10.05 -14.13 8.69
CA ARG A 146 10.13 -15.55 9.04
C ARG A 146 9.25 -15.83 10.25
N VAL A 147 8.22 -16.64 10.09
CA VAL A 147 7.20 -16.87 11.13
C VAL A 147 7.20 -18.32 11.61
N ALA A 148 7.45 -18.53 12.91
CA ALA A 148 7.28 -19.82 13.56
C ALA A 148 5.90 -19.93 14.20
N VAL A 149 5.13 -20.96 13.84
CA VAL A 149 3.81 -21.26 14.42
C VAL A 149 3.91 -22.52 15.28
N LEU A 150 3.86 -22.32 16.59
CA LEU A 150 4.00 -23.33 17.63
C LEU A 150 2.63 -23.77 18.13
N GLY A 151 2.07 -24.78 17.47
CA GLY A 151 0.79 -25.36 17.83
C GLY A 151 0.35 -26.45 16.86
N GLU A 152 -0.58 -27.26 17.32
CA GLU A 152 -1.13 -28.40 16.56
C GLU A 152 -2.64 -28.31 16.41
N ASP A 153 -3.22 -27.19 16.86
CA ASP A 153 -4.66 -26.96 16.90
C ASP A 153 -5.18 -26.28 15.62
N GLU A 154 -6.48 -26.08 15.56
CA GLU A 154 -7.14 -25.39 14.46
C GLU A 154 -6.65 -23.94 14.29
N THR A 155 -6.29 -23.26 15.39
CA THR A 155 -5.72 -21.92 15.36
C THR A 155 -4.37 -21.90 14.64
N ALA A 156 -3.47 -22.85 14.94
CA ALA A 156 -2.19 -23.00 14.25
C ALA A 156 -2.39 -23.29 12.76
N ARG A 157 -3.34 -24.17 12.42
CA ARG A 157 -3.70 -24.49 11.04
C ARG A 157 -4.11 -23.23 10.27
N TRP A 158 -5.07 -22.46 10.79
CA TRP A 158 -5.55 -21.26 10.11
C TRP A 158 -4.53 -20.13 10.09
N CYS A 159 -3.70 -20.01 11.14
CA CYS A 159 -2.60 -19.05 11.17
C CYS A 159 -1.59 -19.35 10.04
N ALA A 160 -1.08 -20.58 9.98
CA ALA A 160 -0.13 -21.01 8.96
C ALA A 160 -0.71 -20.86 7.54
N LEU A 161 -1.94 -21.31 7.31
CA LEU A 161 -2.60 -21.19 6.01
C LEU A 161 -2.79 -19.73 5.59
N SER A 162 -3.20 -18.86 6.53
CA SER A 162 -3.41 -17.44 6.23
C SER A 162 -2.11 -16.70 5.96
N LEU A 163 -1.00 -17.07 6.61
CA LEU A 163 0.32 -16.52 6.32
C LEU A 163 0.71 -16.78 4.86
N VAL A 164 0.56 -18.02 4.38
CA VAL A 164 0.86 -18.39 2.99
C VAL A 164 -0.06 -17.65 2.02
N ARG A 165 -1.38 -17.67 2.26
CA ARG A 165 -2.38 -17.00 1.41
C ARG A 165 -2.19 -15.50 1.27
N ASN A 166 -1.62 -14.87 2.30
CA ASN A 166 -1.37 -13.43 2.30
C ASN A 166 0.06 -13.07 1.89
N GLY A 167 0.91 -14.04 1.55
CA GLY A 167 2.18 -13.81 0.89
C GLY A 167 3.43 -13.89 1.75
N CYS A 168 3.33 -14.37 3.00
CA CYS A 168 4.50 -14.71 3.81
C CYS A 168 5.34 -15.76 3.08
N GLY A 169 6.63 -15.47 2.87
CA GLY A 169 7.53 -16.30 2.09
C GLY A 169 8.20 -17.41 2.90
N HIS A 170 8.23 -17.31 4.22
CA HIS A 170 8.90 -18.27 5.10
C HIS A 170 8.10 -18.50 6.38
N ILE A 171 7.56 -19.71 6.51
CA ILE A 171 6.89 -20.19 7.71
C ILE A 171 7.53 -21.48 8.21
N ALA A 172 7.36 -21.75 9.50
CA ALA A 172 7.67 -23.05 10.07
C ALA A 172 6.59 -23.47 11.07
N THR A 173 6.20 -24.74 11.04
CA THR A 173 5.12 -25.27 11.89
C THR A 173 5.58 -26.48 12.68
N THR A 174 5.06 -26.65 13.89
CA THR A 174 5.35 -27.85 14.71
C THR A 174 4.71 -29.13 14.18
N THR A 175 3.63 -29.00 13.39
CA THR A 175 2.97 -30.11 12.71
C THR A 175 2.71 -29.78 11.24
N ALA A 176 2.59 -30.82 10.42
CA ALA A 176 2.29 -30.65 9.01
C ALA A 176 0.79 -30.47 8.80
N PHE A 177 0.40 -29.44 8.06
CA PHE A 177 -0.96 -29.20 7.61
C PHE A 177 -1.03 -29.37 6.09
N PRO A 178 -1.74 -30.38 5.56
CA PRO A 178 -1.79 -30.65 4.12
C PRO A 178 -2.24 -29.45 3.28
N GLU A 179 -3.16 -28.62 3.80
CA GLU A 179 -3.67 -27.44 3.10
C GLU A 179 -2.63 -26.34 2.98
N VAL A 180 -1.72 -26.22 3.96
CA VAL A 180 -0.61 -25.28 3.92
C VAL A 180 0.39 -25.69 2.84
N ALA A 181 0.69 -26.99 2.75
CA ALA A 181 1.57 -27.52 1.71
C ALA A 181 0.95 -27.37 0.30
N ALA A 182 -0.35 -27.60 0.16
CA ALA A 182 -1.06 -27.40 -1.10
C ALA A 182 -1.03 -25.93 -1.55
N GLU A 183 -1.35 -24.99 -0.65
CA GLU A 183 -1.30 -23.56 -0.94
C GLU A 183 0.13 -23.09 -1.28
N ALA A 184 1.15 -23.59 -0.57
CA ALA A 184 2.54 -23.27 -0.86
C ALA A 184 2.97 -23.79 -2.24
N ALA A 185 2.51 -24.97 -2.65
CA ALA A 185 2.76 -25.54 -3.97
C ALA A 185 2.07 -24.74 -5.08
N GLU A 186 0.81 -24.33 -4.87
CA GLU A 186 0.10 -23.44 -5.80
C GLU A 186 0.81 -22.09 -5.94
N SER A 187 1.24 -21.49 -4.82
CA SER A 187 2.01 -20.25 -4.84
C SER A 187 3.33 -20.41 -5.59
N ALA A 188 4.04 -21.53 -5.41
CA ALA A 188 5.27 -21.82 -6.13
C ALA A 188 5.05 -21.99 -7.65
N ALA A 189 3.97 -22.67 -8.05
CA ALA A 189 3.59 -22.81 -9.46
C ALA A 189 3.28 -21.45 -10.13
N ASP A 190 2.83 -20.49 -9.34
CA ASP A 190 2.56 -19.11 -9.75
C ASP A 190 3.81 -18.20 -9.74
N GLY A 191 5.02 -18.76 -9.58
CA GLY A 191 6.29 -18.00 -9.51
C GLY A 191 6.57 -17.38 -8.14
N CYS A 192 5.81 -17.74 -7.11
CA CYS A 192 5.88 -17.17 -5.77
C CYS A 192 6.20 -18.26 -4.72
N PRO A 193 7.40 -18.84 -4.71
CA PRO A 193 7.73 -19.94 -3.80
C PRO A 193 7.58 -19.52 -2.34
N VAL A 194 7.18 -20.50 -1.51
CA VAL A 194 7.06 -20.36 -0.06
C VAL A 194 7.88 -21.47 0.59
N ARG A 195 8.76 -21.09 1.51
CA ARG A 195 9.50 -22.03 2.35
C ARG A 195 8.64 -22.38 3.56
N ALA A 196 8.19 -23.63 3.61
CA ALA A 196 7.42 -24.17 4.73
C ALA A 196 8.26 -25.25 5.43
N ASP A 197 8.93 -24.87 6.52
CA ASP A 197 9.77 -25.76 7.30
C ASP A 197 8.94 -26.49 8.38
N ARG A 198 9.46 -27.61 8.88
CA ARG A 198 8.92 -28.30 10.06
C ARG A 198 9.83 -28.04 11.24
N LEU A 199 9.25 -27.63 12.37
CA LEU A 199 9.97 -27.47 13.63
C LEU A 199 9.92 -28.75 14.42
N ASP A 200 11.09 -29.30 14.74
CA ASP A 200 11.21 -30.44 15.64
C ASP A 200 11.00 -30.00 17.10
N PRO A 201 10.56 -30.91 17.99
CA PRO A 201 10.36 -30.58 19.40
C PRO A 201 11.60 -29.93 20.07
N GLY A 202 12.81 -30.37 19.69
CA GLY A 202 14.08 -29.80 20.15
C GLY A 202 14.34 -28.37 19.68
N GLU A 203 13.82 -27.99 18.51
CA GLU A 203 13.91 -26.63 17.95
C GLU A 203 12.88 -25.66 18.58
N THR A 204 12.03 -26.18 19.47
CA THR A 204 11.05 -25.39 20.23
C THR A 204 11.32 -25.39 21.74
N ALA A 205 12.51 -25.84 22.13
CA ALA A 205 12.89 -26.04 23.54
C ALA A 205 13.08 -24.72 24.31
N GLY A 206 13.36 -23.61 23.63
CA GLY A 206 13.57 -22.28 24.21
C GLY A 206 13.73 -21.21 23.13
N TRP A 207 13.74 -19.93 23.50
CA TRP A 207 13.82 -18.82 22.53
C TRP A 207 15.07 -18.85 21.67
N ALA A 208 16.21 -19.26 22.23
CA ALA A 208 17.46 -19.41 21.47
C ALA A 208 17.36 -20.44 20.33
N ALA A 209 16.51 -21.46 20.47
CA ALA A 209 16.30 -22.45 19.41
C ALA A 209 15.44 -21.91 18.25
N LEU A 210 14.74 -20.80 18.47
CA LEU A 210 13.95 -20.08 17.47
C LEU A 210 14.73 -18.89 16.88
N ASP A 211 16.05 -18.85 17.08
CA ASP A 211 16.90 -17.83 16.48
C ASP A 211 16.80 -17.90 14.96
N GLY A 212 16.54 -16.75 14.34
CA GLY A 212 16.22 -16.68 12.92
C GLY A 212 14.72 -16.70 12.58
N TYR A 213 13.81 -16.68 13.54
CA TYR A 213 12.42 -16.28 13.29
C TYR A 213 12.18 -14.87 13.81
N ASP A 214 11.49 -14.05 13.00
CA ASP A 214 11.19 -12.66 13.33
C ASP A 214 9.90 -12.56 14.16
N VAL A 215 9.02 -13.56 14.05
CA VAL A 215 7.75 -13.67 14.78
C VAL A 215 7.53 -15.11 15.21
N VAL A 216 7.12 -15.30 16.47
CA VAL A 216 6.69 -16.58 17.03
C VAL A 216 5.24 -16.49 17.46
N VAL A 217 4.39 -17.35 16.90
CA VAL A 217 2.97 -17.48 17.27
C VAL A 217 2.80 -18.77 18.05
N VAL A 218 2.27 -18.68 19.26
CA VAL A 218 2.01 -19.86 20.10
C VAL A 218 0.51 -20.05 20.26
N THR A 219 0.01 -21.26 19.97
CA THR A 219 -1.42 -21.57 20.05
C THR A 219 -1.69 -22.82 20.90
N GLY A 220 -2.97 -23.08 21.16
CA GLY A 220 -3.45 -24.25 21.87
C GLY A 220 -3.51 -24.11 23.40
N PRO A 221 -4.04 -25.14 24.08
CA PRO A 221 -4.29 -25.11 25.53
C PRO A 221 -3.04 -24.89 26.39
N GLY A 222 -1.84 -25.19 25.86
CA GLY A 222 -0.55 -25.00 26.53
C GLY A 222 0.16 -23.71 26.16
N ALA A 223 -0.48 -22.79 25.43
CA ALA A 223 0.18 -21.61 24.86
C ALA A 223 0.81 -20.71 25.92
N GLU A 224 0.12 -20.45 27.03
CA GLU A 224 0.64 -19.62 28.11
C GLU A 224 1.91 -20.22 28.73
N ALA A 225 1.84 -21.50 29.13
CA ALA A 225 2.98 -22.21 29.71
C ALA A 225 4.16 -22.34 28.74
N ARG A 226 3.89 -22.50 27.44
CA ARG A 226 4.95 -22.52 26.41
C ARG A 226 5.54 -21.13 26.19
N THR A 227 4.73 -20.09 26.14
CA THR A 227 5.19 -18.70 26.01
C THR A 227 6.05 -18.30 27.21
N HIS A 228 5.64 -18.65 28.43
CA HIS A 228 6.45 -18.41 29.63
C HIS A 228 7.81 -19.12 29.55
N ARG A 229 7.85 -20.38 29.12
CA ARG A 229 9.12 -21.12 28.94
C ARG A 229 10.02 -20.55 27.84
N LEU A 230 9.46 -19.85 26.86
CA LEU A 230 10.25 -19.18 25.83
C LEU A 230 10.89 -17.89 26.37
N LEU A 231 10.20 -17.17 27.25
CA LEU A 231 10.64 -15.85 27.74
C LEU A 231 11.51 -15.90 29.00
N CYS A 232 11.63 -17.06 29.64
CA CYS A 232 12.43 -17.29 30.85
C CYS A 232 13.68 -18.12 30.55
#